data_AF-A0A350R6X4-F1
#
_entry.id   AF-A0A350R6X4-F1
#
_cell.length_a   1.000
_cell.length_b   1.000
_cell.length_c   1.000
_cell.angle_alpha   90.00
_cell.angle_beta   90.00
_cell.angle_gamma   90.00
#
_symmetry.space_group_name_H-M   'P 1'
#
loop_
_entity.id
_entity.type
_entity.pdbx_description
1 polymer ?
#
loop_
_entity_poly.entity_id
_entity_poly.type
_entity_poly.pdbx_seq_one_letter_code
_entity_poly.pdbx_strand_id
1 'polypeptide(L)' 'MHIVVESVIALSSNQKKKLADLFEKKYGSREFKEKIEPTLLGGIRVTVGSTQYDSSLFGSLTQMRNA' A
#
# COMPACT_ATOMS: atom_id res chain seq x y z
N MET A 1 -5.37 -11.35 -10.43
CA MET A 1 -5.51 -10.51 -9.21
C MET A 1 -4.18 -9.84 -8.99
N HIS A 2 -4.11 -8.52 -9.20
CA HIS A 2 -2.87 -7.75 -9.17
C HIS A 2 -2.81 -6.96 -7.87
N ILE A 3 -1.64 -6.95 -7.22
CA ILE A 3 -1.38 -6.17 -6.03
C ILE A 3 -0.47 -5.01 -6.43
N VAL A 4 -0.91 -3.78 -6.19
CA VAL A 4 -0.12 -2.58 -6.42
C VAL A 4 0.08 -1.89 -5.08
N VAL A 5 1.34 -1.66 -4.72
CA VAL A 5 1.73 -0.93 -3.51
C VAL A 5 2.31 0.40 -3.94
N GLU A 6 1.62 1.47 -3.58
CA GLU A 6 2.02 2.85 -3.83
C GLU A 6 2.58 3.46 -2.55
N SER A 7 3.78 4.01 -2.62
CA SER A 7 4.44 4.65 -1.48
C SER A 7 5.23 5.88 -1.92
N VAL A 8 5.42 6.83 -1.00
CA VAL A 8 6.19 8.07 -1.27
C VAL A 8 7.68 7.79 -1.46
N ILE A 9 8.16 6.75 -0.77
CA ILE A 9 9.55 6.30 -0.78
C ILE A 9 9.59 4.84 -1.17
N ALA A 10 10.69 4.42 -1.78
CA ALA A 10 10.93 3.01 -2.04
C ALA A 10 10.91 2.22 -0.72
N LEU A 11 10.19 1.10 -0.73
CA LEU A 11 10.13 0.18 0.40
C LEU A 11 11.51 -0.47 0.59
N SER A 12 11.98 -0.46 1.82
CA SER A 12 13.18 -1.21 2.20
C SER A 12 12.96 -2.72 2.01
N SER A 13 14.06 -3.48 1.83
CA SER A 13 14.00 -4.94 1.66
C SER A 13 13.26 -5.66 2.80
N ASN A 14 13.36 -5.15 4.03
CA ASN A 14 12.64 -5.68 5.19
C ASN A 14 11.12 -5.41 5.11
N GLN A 15 10.72 -4.22 4.65
CA GLN A 15 9.31 -3.89 4.44
C GLN A 15 8.70 -4.71 3.31
N LYS A 16 9.46 -4.93 2.22
CA LYS A 16 9.05 -5.80 1.10
C LYS A 16 8.79 -7.22 1.55
N LYS A 17 9.70 -7.81 2.35
CA LYS A 17 9.50 -9.16 2.92
C LYS A 17 8.26 -9.22 3.81
N LYS A 18 8.09 -8.27 4.74
CA LYS A 18 6.91 -8.24 5.62
C LYS A 18 5.60 -8.11 4.83
N LEU A 19 5.58 -7.30 3.78
CA LEU A 19 4.41 -7.16 2.91
C LEU A 19 4.15 -8.43 2.10
N ALA A 20 5.20 -9.05 1.55
CA ALA A 20 5.10 -10.34 0.87
C ALA A 20 4.50 -11.41 1.79
N ASP A 21 5.02 -11.55 3.02
CA ASP A 21 4.51 -12.51 4.01
C ASP A 21 3.04 -12.24 4.37
N LEU A 22 2.67 -10.96 4.50
CA LEU A 22 1.29 -10.53 4.77
C LEU A 22 0.35 -10.85 3.61
N PHE A 23 0.78 -10.55 2.38
CA PHE A 23 0.01 -10.86 1.18
C PHE A 23 -0.10 -12.36 0.95
N GLU A 24 0.96 -13.12 1.22
CA GLU A 24 0.96 -14.57 1.14
C GLU A 24 -0.05 -15.18 2.11
N LYS A 25 -0.05 -14.73 3.37
CA LYS A 25 -1.02 -15.19 4.39
C LYS A 25 -2.47 -14.84 4.05
N LYS A 26 -2.73 -13.67 3.45
CA LYS A 26 -4.09 -13.17 3.23
C LYS A 26 -4.66 -13.52 1.84
N TYR A 27 -3.80 -13.62 0.82
CA TYR A 27 -4.19 -13.74 -0.58
C TYR A 27 -3.44 -14.84 -1.35
N GLY A 28 -2.52 -15.57 -0.71
CA GLY A 28 -1.62 -16.55 -1.32
C GLY A 28 -0.38 -15.90 -1.94
N SER A 29 0.60 -16.73 -2.35
CA SER A 29 1.83 -16.25 -3.00
C SER A 29 1.49 -15.51 -4.28
N ARG A 30 1.61 -14.18 -4.26
CA ARG A 30 1.37 -13.31 -5.40
C ARG A 30 2.41 -12.21 -5.47
N GLU A 31 2.85 -11.91 -6.68
CA GLU A 31 3.71 -10.77 -6.94
C GLU A 31 2.95 -9.46 -6.75
N PHE A 32 3.57 -8.52 -6.06
CA PHE A 32 3.08 -7.15 -5.95
C PHE A 32 4.00 -6.20 -6.72
N LYS A 33 3.39 -5.23 -7.40
CA LYS A 33 4.12 -4.14 -8.07
C LYS A 33 4.27 -2.98 -7.11
N GLU A 34 5.51 -2.52 -6.95
CA GLU A 34 5.81 -1.29 -6.24
C GLU A 34 5.74 -0.11 -7.21
N LYS A 35 5.09 0.98 -6.80
CA LYS A 35 5.04 2.23 -7.53
C LYS A 35 5.33 3.38 -6.57
N ILE A 36 6.28 4.24 -6.93
CA ILE A 36 6.59 5.42 -6.13
C ILE A 36 5.64 6.53 -6.56
N GLU A 37 4.79 6.98 -5.64
CA GLU A 37 3.77 8.00 -5.89
C GLU A 37 4.01 9.20 -4.94
N PRO A 38 4.71 10.25 -5.41
CA PRO A 38 5.10 11.39 -4.58
C PRO A 38 3.92 12.29 -4.19
N THR A 39 2.75 12.12 -4.81
CA THR A 39 1.52 12.84 -4.45
C THR A 39 0.88 12.33 -3.16
N LEU A 40 1.27 11.15 -2.67
CA LEU A 40 0.89 10.67 -1.34
C LEU A 40 1.65 11.49 -0.28
N LEU A 41 0.95 12.22 0.59
CA LEU A 41 1.57 12.98 1.69
C LEU A 41 1.90 12.07 2.88
N GLY A 42 2.73 11.05 2.66
CA GLY A 42 3.18 10.08 3.66
C GLY A 42 2.26 8.88 3.84
N GLY A 43 2.86 7.72 4.17
CA GLY A 43 2.19 6.42 4.33
C GLY A 43 2.22 5.55 3.07
N ILE A 44 1.34 4.55 3.01
CA ILE A 44 1.25 3.58 1.91
C ILE A 44 -0.20 3.41 1.44
N ARG A 45 -0.38 3.16 0.15
CA ARG A 45 -1.64 2.75 -0.46
C ARG A 45 -1.45 1.39 -1.11
N VAL A 46 -2.32 0.45 -0.78
CA VAL A 46 -2.24 -0.93 -1.27
C VAL A 46 -3.54 -1.25 -2.00
N THR A 47 -3.45 -1.47 -3.31
CA THR A 47 -4.59 -1.87 -4.14
C THR A 47 -4.48 -3.34 -4.46
N VAL A 48 -5.46 -4.13 -4.01
CA VAL A 48 -5.56 -5.58 -4.25
C VAL A 48 -6.82 -5.84 -5.08
N GLY A 49 -6.65 -6.01 -6.39
CA GLY A 49 -7.80 -6.22 -7.29
C GLY A 49 -8.77 -5.03 -7.26
N SER A 50 -9.94 -5.22 -6.66
CA SER A 50 -10.98 -4.18 -6.47
C SER A 50 -10.95 -3.51 -5.09
N THR A 51 -10.09 -3.98 -4.17
CA THR A 51 -10.04 -3.47 -2.80
C THR A 51 -8.82 -2.57 -2.63
N GLN A 52 -9.05 -1.30 -2.31
CA GLN A 52 -7.99 -0.35 -1.99
C GLN A 52 -7.91 -0.15 -0.48
N TYR A 53 -6.73 -0.40 0.08
CA TYR A 53 -6.38 -0.10 1.46
C TYR A 53 -5.50 1.16 1.45
N ASP A 54 -6.07 2.27 1.90
CA ASP A 54 -5.33 3.53 2.04
C ASP A 54 -5.00 3.75 3.51
N SER A 55 -3.71 3.73 3.85
CA SER A 55 -3.20 4.14 5.16
C SER A 55 -2.25 5.32 5.02
N SER A 56 -2.43 6.12 3.97
CA SER A 56 -1.69 7.36 3.80
C SER A 56 -2.22 8.43 4.76
N LEU A 57 -1.31 9.28 5.26
CA LEU A 57 -1.70 10.41 6.10
C LEU A 57 -2.63 11.36 5.35
N PHE A 58 -2.52 11.42 4.01
CA PHE A 58 -3.47 12.13 3.15
C PHE A 58 -4.89 11.56 3.24
N GLY A 59 -5.02 10.22 3.24
CA GLY A 59 -6.28 9.52 3.45
C GLY A 59 -6.87 9.81 4.83
N SER A 60 -6.05 9.75 5.88
CA SER A 60 -6.48 10.08 7.24
C SER A 60 -6.91 11.55 7.40
N LEU A 61 -6.16 12.49 6.81
CA LEU A 61 -6.51 13.92 6.81
C LEU A 61 -7.80 14.20 6.02
N THR A 62 -8.02 13.48 4.91
CA THR A 62 -9.24 13.61 4.11
C THR A 62 -10.45 13.02 4.85
N GLN A 63 -10.28 11.90 5.55
CA GLN A 63 -11.32 11.35 6.42
C GLN A 63 -11.63 12.26 7.60
N MET A 64 -10.62 12.86 8.24
CA MET A 64 -10.83 13.81 9.34
C MET A 64 -11.48 15.13 8.89
N ARG A 65 -11.18 15.62 7.67
CA ARG A 65 -11.82 16.83 7.12
C ARG A 65 -13.29 16.62 6.79
N ASN A 66 -13.70 15.38 6.52
CA ASN A 66 -15.08 15.02 6.19
C ASN A 66 -15.84 14.37 7.36
N ALA A 67 -15.27 14.40 8.58
CA ALA A 67 -15.89 13.91 9.80
C ALA A 67 -16.56 15.04 10.60
#